data_AF-A0A938BCG9-F1
#
_entry.id   AF-A0A938BCG9-F1
#
_cell.length_a   1.000
_cell.length_b   1.000
_cell.length_c   1.000
_cell.angle_alpha   90.00
_cell.angle_beta   90.00
_cell.angle_gamma   90.00
#
_symmetry.space_group_name_H-M   'P 1'
#
loop_
_entity.id
_entity.type
_entity.pdbx_description
1 polymer ?
#
loop_
_entity_poly.entity_id
_entity_poly.type
_entity_poly.pdbx_seq_one_letter_code
_entity_poly.pdbx_strand_id
1 'polypeptide(L)'
;MSNRNISTTSIIIFIFCALCFQTSAVSAEEESAEKLYESAFKFIVEGDYSEAYDKLDEIIAKCPNTPYAQRAENRKQRLENLDLPSIRRKKIDQSGRVESVVFSTLYSTWLGIGSARLLSSESAEKPEKAVAAGMMIGAPAGLLTSLKLTQNARLTNGQAALINFSGYWGTWQGYGWSILLDKNDDEKTLIGGTIAGGLLGLAATSALTKRIDLSLGDAGIINYGGLWGTWLSLCAGIVADVEDDDELLGLVLTGGNLGAAAMAVISPKTEISLARASLINLSGIVGTIVASGLLLITQPDDAESAFVVLAAGGILGLAAGGLSTQGFDAKSASQKSSHEKLSWSKNPVFSDRYNSIVSVDMSNHLIRMNPHALKISSKWVQANLLSIQF
;
A
#
# COMPACT_ATOMS: atom_id res chain seq x y z
N MET A 1 -69.13 2.81 -1.99
CA MET A 1 -68.01 2.99 -2.94
C MET A 1 -68.13 4.36 -3.56
N SER A 2 -67.35 5.34 -3.08
CA SER A 2 -67.40 6.73 -3.55
C SER A 2 -66.29 6.96 -4.57
N ASN A 3 -66.66 7.02 -5.85
CA ASN A 3 -65.75 7.37 -6.95
C ASN A 3 -65.37 8.85 -6.82
N ARG A 4 -64.16 9.14 -6.34
CA ARG A 4 -63.58 10.48 -6.42
C ARG A 4 -63.18 10.75 -7.87
N ASN A 5 -64.02 11.49 -8.60
CA ASN A 5 -63.66 12.08 -9.88
C ASN A 5 -62.56 13.12 -9.64
N ILE A 6 -61.30 12.73 -9.89
CA ILE A 6 -60.17 13.65 -9.96
C ILE A 6 -60.43 14.58 -11.15
N SER A 7 -60.65 15.87 -10.87
CA SER A 7 -60.94 16.88 -11.88
C SER A 7 -59.76 17.03 -12.84
N THR A 8 -60.00 16.92 -14.15
CA THR A 8 -59.01 17.11 -15.22
C THR A 8 -58.28 18.45 -15.13
N THR A 9 -58.93 19.49 -14.60
CA THR A 9 -58.30 20.78 -14.32
C THR A 9 -57.19 20.71 -13.27
N SER A 10 -57.32 19.87 -12.24
CA SER A 10 -56.27 19.69 -11.23
C SER A 10 -55.02 19.01 -11.82
N ILE A 11 -55.21 18.09 -12.78
CA ILE A 11 -54.10 17.43 -13.48
C ILE A 11 -53.35 18.42 -14.38
N ILE A 12 -54.07 19.26 -15.13
CA ILE A 12 -53.45 20.26 -16.01
C ILE A 12 -52.66 21.30 -15.20
N ILE A 13 -53.20 21.77 -14.07
CA ILE A 13 -52.49 22.71 -13.18
C ILE A 13 -51.23 22.05 -12.61
N PHE A 14 -51.29 20.78 -12.22
CA PHE A 14 -50.13 20.06 -11.68
C PHE A 14 -49.02 19.88 -12.72
N ILE A 15 -49.38 19.54 -13.97
CA ILE A 15 -48.43 19.42 -15.09
C ILE A 15 -47.80 20.77 -15.41
N PHE A 16 -48.61 21.85 -15.48
CA PHE A 16 -48.10 23.18 -15.77
C PHE A 16 -47.17 23.70 -14.66
N CYS A 17 -47.52 23.50 -13.38
CA CYS A 17 -46.63 23.79 -12.27
C CYS A 17 -45.33 22.97 -12.33
N ALA A 18 -45.41 21.67 -12.62
CA ALA A 18 -44.23 20.82 -12.74
C ALA A 18 -43.28 21.30 -13.86
N LEU A 19 -43.82 21.72 -15.01
CA LEU A 19 -43.04 22.27 -16.12
C LEU A 19 -42.37 23.60 -15.75
N CYS A 20 -43.08 24.51 -15.10
CA CYS A 20 -42.52 25.79 -14.65
C CYS A 20 -41.39 25.59 -13.61
N PHE A 21 -41.53 24.61 -12.71
CA PHE A 21 -40.47 24.28 -11.74
C PHE A 21 -39.23 23.68 -12.40
N GLN A 22 -39.41 22.88 -13.46
CA GLN A 22 -38.29 22.31 -14.22
C GLN A 22 -37.46 23.39 -14.93
N THR A 23 -38.11 24.41 -15.51
CA THR A 23 -37.39 25.50 -16.20
C THR A 23 -36.48 26.31 -15.27
N SER A 24 -36.91 26.62 -14.04
CA SER A 24 -36.11 27.42 -13.10
C SER A 24 -34.91 26.66 -12.53
N ALA A 25 -35.04 25.33 -12.36
CA ALA A 25 -33.94 24.49 -11.89
C ALA A 25 -32.84 24.38 -12.95
N VAL A 26 -33.23 24.20 -14.23
CA VAL A 26 -32.29 24.14 -15.36
C VAL A 26 -31.50 25.44 -15.49
N SER A 27 -32.14 26.60 -15.39
CA SER A 27 -31.44 27.89 -15.50
C SER A 27 -30.41 28.12 -14.39
N ALA A 28 -30.69 27.67 -13.16
CA ALA A 28 -29.76 27.83 -12.04
C ALA A 28 -28.54 26.90 -12.16
N GLU A 29 -28.75 25.67 -12.66
CA GLU A 29 -27.66 24.72 -12.92
C GLU A 29 -26.78 25.21 -14.07
N GLU A 30 -27.36 25.77 -15.13
CA GLU A 30 -26.62 26.38 -16.25
C GLU A 30 -25.78 27.58 -15.81
N GLU A 31 -26.31 28.49 -14.99
CA GLU A 31 -25.55 29.64 -14.48
C GLU A 31 -24.38 29.20 -13.58
N SER A 32 -24.56 28.14 -12.79
CA SER A 32 -23.50 27.57 -11.97
C SER A 32 -22.40 26.92 -12.82
N ALA A 33 -22.79 26.15 -13.84
CA ALA A 33 -21.87 25.50 -14.77
C ALA A 33 -21.08 26.52 -15.59
N GLU A 34 -21.72 27.63 -15.99
CA GLU A 34 -21.08 28.74 -16.69
C GLU A 34 -19.96 29.38 -15.86
N LYS A 35 -20.25 29.74 -14.60
CA LYS A 35 -19.25 30.34 -13.70
C LYS A 35 -18.05 29.41 -13.44
N LEU A 36 -18.31 28.11 -13.26
CA LEU A 36 -17.23 27.12 -13.13
C LEU A 36 -16.41 27.02 -14.41
N TYR A 37 -17.05 27.04 -15.58
CA TYR A 37 -16.36 27.00 -16.88
C TYR A 37 -15.51 28.24 -17.12
N GLU A 38 -16.02 29.43 -16.79
CA GLU A 38 -15.25 30.68 -16.85
C GLU A 38 -14.04 30.63 -15.92
N SER A 39 -14.19 30.09 -14.71
CA SER A 39 -13.09 29.89 -13.76
C SER A 39 -12.04 28.94 -14.33
N ALA A 40 -12.45 27.79 -14.89
CA ALA A 40 -11.55 26.86 -15.56
C ALA A 40 -10.82 27.53 -16.72
N PHE A 41 -11.54 28.30 -17.54
CA PHE A 41 -10.97 29.00 -18.69
C PHE A 41 -9.95 30.07 -18.27
N LYS A 42 -10.20 30.77 -17.17
CA LYS A 42 -9.24 31.71 -16.57
C LYS A 42 -7.91 31.01 -16.24
N PHE A 43 -7.96 29.84 -15.59
CA PHE A 43 -6.75 29.06 -15.29
C PHE A 43 -6.02 28.58 -16.55
N ILE A 44 -6.74 28.22 -17.62
CA ILE A 44 -6.13 27.88 -18.91
C ILE A 44 -5.37 29.07 -19.49
N VAL A 45 -5.94 30.28 -19.42
CA VAL A 45 -5.32 31.52 -19.92
C VAL A 45 -4.09 31.90 -19.08
N GLU A 46 -4.15 31.70 -17.77
CA GLU A 46 -3.04 31.92 -16.84
C GLU A 46 -1.92 30.86 -16.97
N GLY A 47 -2.18 29.78 -17.70
CA GLY A 47 -1.25 28.66 -17.87
C GLY A 47 -1.21 27.70 -16.67
N ASP A 48 -2.16 27.81 -15.74
CA ASP A 48 -2.34 26.85 -14.64
C ASP A 48 -3.26 25.71 -15.05
N TYR A 49 -2.73 24.83 -15.90
CA TYR A 49 -3.52 23.75 -16.47
C TYR A 49 -3.96 22.69 -15.45
N SER A 50 -3.33 22.62 -14.27
CA SER A 50 -3.74 21.67 -13.22
C SER A 50 -5.07 22.10 -12.59
N GLU A 51 -5.15 23.35 -12.13
CA GLU A 51 -6.39 23.92 -11.58
C GLU A 51 -7.49 23.98 -12.65
N ALA A 52 -7.12 24.27 -13.90
CA ALA A 52 -8.05 24.18 -15.02
C ALA A 52 -8.66 22.76 -15.15
N TYR A 53 -7.84 21.71 -15.06
CA TYR A 53 -8.31 20.32 -15.13
C TYR A 53 -9.26 19.97 -14.00
N ASP A 54 -8.90 20.31 -12.77
CA ASP A 54 -9.74 20.04 -11.60
C ASP A 54 -11.11 20.75 -11.73
N LYS A 55 -11.12 21.98 -12.25
CA LYS A 55 -12.36 22.71 -12.53
C LYS A 55 -13.16 22.12 -13.69
N LEU A 56 -12.52 21.67 -14.75
CA LEU A 56 -13.19 20.98 -15.86
C LEU A 56 -13.82 19.66 -15.40
N ASP A 57 -13.12 18.88 -14.57
CA ASP A 57 -13.64 17.66 -13.97
C ASP A 57 -14.79 17.96 -13.00
N GLU A 58 -14.68 19.03 -12.21
CA GLU A 58 -15.76 19.51 -11.35
C GLU A 58 -17.03 19.84 -12.15
N ILE A 59 -16.92 20.46 -13.34
CA ILE A 59 -18.07 20.78 -14.20
C ILE A 59 -18.70 19.50 -14.77
N ILE A 60 -17.89 18.59 -15.31
CA ILE A 60 -18.36 17.32 -15.90
C ILE A 60 -19.09 16.50 -14.82
N ALA A 61 -18.53 16.49 -13.61
CA ALA A 61 -19.08 15.78 -12.46
C ALA A 61 -20.39 16.43 -11.97
N LYS A 62 -20.39 17.75 -11.70
CA LYS A 62 -21.52 18.43 -11.06
C LYS A 62 -22.67 18.77 -11.99
N CYS A 63 -22.41 18.99 -13.28
CA CYS A 63 -23.38 19.54 -14.23
C CYS A 63 -23.43 18.74 -15.56
N PRO A 64 -23.53 17.40 -15.54
CA PRO A 64 -23.30 16.54 -16.71
C PRO A 64 -24.26 16.78 -17.88
N ASN A 65 -25.46 17.29 -17.61
CA ASN A 65 -26.50 17.53 -18.62
C ASN A 65 -26.45 18.94 -19.22
N THR A 66 -25.50 19.78 -18.81
CA THR A 66 -25.37 21.15 -19.32
C THR A 66 -24.52 21.19 -20.59
N PRO A 67 -24.74 22.17 -21.48
CA PRO A 67 -23.85 22.39 -22.62
C PRO A 67 -22.39 22.70 -22.19
N TYR A 68 -22.19 23.18 -20.97
CA TYR A 68 -20.87 23.46 -20.41
C TYR A 68 -20.10 22.20 -20.03
N ALA A 69 -20.74 21.12 -19.57
CA ALA A 69 -20.07 19.84 -19.36
C ALA A 69 -19.53 19.25 -20.66
N GLN A 70 -20.32 19.28 -21.74
CA GLN A 70 -19.85 18.84 -23.06
C GLN A 70 -18.69 19.71 -23.57
N ARG A 71 -18.74 21.04 -23.36
CA ARG A 71 -17.62 21.95 -23.68
C ARG A 71 -16.40 21.68 -22.80
N ALA A 72 -16.59 21.33 -21.54
CA ALA A 72 -15.51 21.02 -20.60
C ALA A 72 -14.80 19.74 -21.03
N GLU A 73 -15.53 18.70 -21.39
CA GLU A 73 -14.98 17.43 -21.85
C GLU A 73 -14.23 17.57 -23.18
N ASN A 74 -14.80 18.30 -24.14
CA ASN A 74 -14.10 18.65 -25.38
C ASN A 74 -12.83 19.46 -25.14
N ARG A 75 -12.85 20.39 -24.17
CA ARG A 75 -11.67 21.20 -23.81
C ARG A 75 -10.61 20.34 -23.14
N LYS A 76 -11.02 19.45 -22.23
CA LYS A 76 -10.16 18.49 -21.54
C LYS A 76 -9.43 17.61 -22.55
N GLN A 77 -10.15 17.01 -23.51
CA GLN A 77 -9.53 16.23 -24.59
C GLN A 77 -8.54 17.05 -25.42
N ARG A 78 -8.85 18.32 -25.73
CA ARG A 78 -7.90 19.21 -26.44
C ARG A 78 -6.64 19.48 -25.63
N LEU A 79 -6.79 19.73 -24.32
CA LEU A 79 -5.67 19.95 -23.43
C LEU A 79 -4.79 18.69 -23.33
N GLU A 80 -5.39 17.51 -23.20
CA GLU A 80 -4.71 16.20 -23.26
C GLU A 80 -3.87 16.05 -24.54
N ASN A 81 -4.43 16.44 -25.69
CA ASN A 81 -3.75 16.35 -26.99
C ASN A 81 -2.59 17.35 -27.16
N LEU A 82 -2.54 18.43 -26.38
CA LEU A 82 -1.48 19.44 -26.48
C LEU A 82 -0.18 19.00 -25.78
N ASP A 83 -0.17 17.83 -25.12
CA ASP A 83 0.99 17.26 -24.40
C ASP A 83 1.72 18.28 -23.52
N LEU A 84 0.95 19.16 -22.87
CA LEU A 84 1.54 20.26 -22.12
C LEU A 84 2.23 19.73 -20.86
N PRO A 85 3.47 20.16 -20.55
CA PRO A 85 4.23 19.70 -19.37
C PRO A 85 3.49 19.93 -18.05
N SER A 86 2.67 20.97 -18.00
CA SER A 86 1.79 21.36 -16.88
C SER A 86 0.60 20.41 -16.69
N ILE A 87 0.07 19.81 -17.74
CA ILE A 87 -0.96 18.74 -17.68
C ILE A 87 -0.30 17.41 -17.30
N ARG A 88 0.95 17.21 -17.75
CA ARG A 88 1.79 16.08 -17.32
C ARG A 88 2.15 16.15 -15.83
N ARG A 89 2.03 17.32 -15.18
CA ARG A 89 1.82 17.42 -13.71
C ARG A 89 0.40 17.00 -13.35
N LYS A 90 -0.03 15.83 -13.81
CA LYS A 90 -1.07 15.04 -13.15
C LYS A 90 -0.67 15.03 -11.69
N LYS A 91 -1.48 15.63 -10.79
CA LYS A 91 -1.23 15.83 -9.36
C LYS A 91 -0.26 14.74 -8.89
N ILE A 92 1.01 15.12 -8.66
CA ILE A 92 2.11 14.18 -8.45
C ILE A 92 1.58 13.14 -7.49
N ASP A 93 1.43 11.89 -7.95
CA ASP A 93 0.82 10.86 -7.11
C ASP A 93 1.79 10.65 -5.94
N GLN A 94 1.37 11.15 -4.79
CA GLN A 94 2.11 11.09 -3.53
C GLN A 94 1.38 10.19 -2.54
N SER A 95 0.52 9.28 -3.03
CA SER A 95 -0.18 8.32 -2.17
C SER A 95 0.80 7.54 -1.29
N GLY A 96 1.94 7.11 -1.86
CA GLY A 96 2.97 6.34 -1.16
C GLY A 96 3.92 7.18 -0.30
N ARG A 97 3.80 8.52 -0.32
CA ARG A 97 4.77 9.42 0.34
C ARG A 97 4.85 9.20 1.85
N VAL A 98 3.70 9.10 2.51
CA VAL A 98 3.66 8.92 3.97
C VAL A 98 4.34 7.62 4.37
N GLU A 99 4.04 6.53 3.65
CA GLU A 99 4.63 5.21 3.90
C GLU A 99 6.16 5.24 3.74
N SER A 100 6.67 5.83 2.66
CA SER A 100 8.11 5.95 2.44
C SER A 100 8.82 6.85 3.45
N VAL A 101 8.17 7.91 3.95
CA VAL A 101 8.75 8.75 5.02
C VAL A 101 8.85 7.97 6.33
N VAL A 102 7.81 7.22 6.69
CA VAL A 102 7.80 6.37 7.89
C VAL A 102 8.89 5.29 7.77
N PHE A 103 8.91 4.55 6.65
CA PHE A 103 9.92 3.54 6.38
C PHE A 103 11.33 4.14 6.42
N SER A 104 11.59 5.25 5.71
CA SER A 104 12.93 5.86 5.67
C SER A 104 13.40 6.31 7.06
N THR A 105 12.50 6.77 7.92
CA THR A 105 12.82 7.15 9.30
C THR A 105 13.24 5.93 10.12
N LEU A 106 12.44 4.85 10.08
CA LEU A 106 12.75 3.60 10.78
C LEU A 106 14.04 2.95 10.25
N TYR A 107 14.15 2.84 8.93
CA TYR A 107 15.28 2.23 8.26
C TYR A 107 16.58 3.03 8.49
N SER A 108 16.53 4.37 8.45
CA SER A 108 17.71 5.20 8.77
C SER A 108 18.09 5.14 10.27
N THR A 109 17.12 4.92 11.16
CA THR A 109 17.41 4.64 12.58
C THR A 109 18.21 3.35 12.71
N TRP A 110 17.76 2.29 12.04
CA TRP A 110 18.47 1.01 12.00
C TRP A 110 19.87 1.15 11.36
N LEU A 111 19.99 1.87 10.24
CA LEU A 111 21.28 2.17 9.61
C LEU A 111 22.21 2.95 10.55
N GLY A 112 21.67 3.89 11.32
CA GLY A 112 22.43 4.64 12.32
C GLY A 112 23.00 3.74 13.41
N ILE A 113 22.20 2.79 13.92
CA ILE A 113 22.64 1.77 14.88
C ILE A 113 23.73 0.88 14.27
N GLY A 114 23.49 0.33 13.08
CA GLY A 114 24.43 -0.57 12.40
C GLY A 114 25.74 0.13 12.07
N SER A 115 25.69 1.35 11.53
CA SER A 115 26.88 2.14 11.22
C SER A 115 27.69 2.47 12.48
N ALA A 116 27.02 2.82 13.58
CA ALA A 116 27.70 3.10 14.83
C ALA A 116 28.41 1.86 15.40
N ARG A 117 27.80 0.66 15.29
CA ARG A 117 28.46 -0.60 15.65
C ARG A 117 29.64 -0.91 14.75
N LEU A 118 29.48 -0.76 13.43
CA LEU A 118 30.53 -1.02 12.45
C LEU A 118 31.77 -0.13 12.69
N LEU A 119 31.55 1.13 13.05
CA LEU A 119 32.60 2.12 13.33
C LEU A 119 33.18 2.02 14.75
N SER A 120 32.50 1.33 15.68
CA SER A 120 33.01 1.16 17.03
C SER A 120 34.20 0.20 17.01
N SER A 121 35.33 0.65 17.57
CA SER A 121 36.43 -0.27 17.83
C SER A 121 36.06 -1.21 18.97
N GLU A 122 36.58 -2.44 18.96
CA GLU A 122 36.38 -3.42 20.04
C GLU A 122 36.87 -2.89 21.40
N SER A 123 37.79 -1.92 21.37
CA SER A 123 38.31 -1.24 22.56
C SER A 123 37.44 -0.09 23.06
N ALA A 124 36.31 0.20 22.43
CA ALA A 124 35.44 1.29 22.85
C ALA A 124 34.80 0.96 24.20
N GLU A 125 35.15 1.73 25.23
CA GLU A 125 34.76 1.50 26.63
C GLU A 125 33.22 1.47 26.85
N LYS A 126 32.41 2.00 25.91
CA LYS A 126 30.94 2.15 26.04
C LYS A 126 30.21 2.03 24.68
N PRO A 127 30.00 0.83 24.12
CA PRO A 127 29.32 0.62 22.83
C PRO A 127 27.87 1.16 22.81
N GLU A 128 27.20 1.18 23.96
CA GLU A 128 25.84 1.72 24.11
C GLU A 128 25.73 3.20 23.71
N LYS A 129 26.77 4.00 23.98
CA LYS A 129 26.78 5.42 23.63
C LYS A 129 26.86 5.63 22.12
N ALA A 130 27.64 4.79 21.43
CA ALA A 130 27.74 4.83 19.98
C ALA A 130 26.39 4.47 19.34
N VAL A 131 25.74 3.41 19.82
CA VAL A 131 24.40 3.01 19.36
C VAL A 131 23.37 4.13 19.59
N ALA A 132 23.34 4.72 20.79
CA ALA A 132 22.43 5.83 21.09
C ALA A 132 22.68 7.05 20.19
N ALA A 133 23.96 7.40 19.95
CA ALA A 133 24.32 8.48 19.03
C ALA A 133 23.88 8.15 17.59
N GLY A 134 24.06 6.90 17.15
CA GLY A 134 23.59 6.40 15.86
C GLY A 134 22.07 6.57 15.68
N MET A 135 21.27 6.24 16.70
CA MET A 135 19.81 6.45 16.67
C MET A 135 19.44 7.93 16.61
N MET A 136 20.09 8.77 17.43
CA MET A 136 19.83 10.21 17.49
C MET A 136 20.12 10.92 16.17
N ILE A 137 21.07 10.43 15.38
CA ILE A 137 21.41 10.97 14.07
C ILE A 137 20.56 10.32 12.97
N GLY A 138 20.42 8.99 13.01
CA GLY A 138 19.78 8.21 11.97
C GLY A 138 18.31 8.56 11.76
N ALA A 139 17.51 8.64 12.83
CA ALA A 139 16.07 8.89 12.70
C ALA A 139 15.76 10.28 12.10
N PRO A 140 16.32 11.39 12.63
CA PRO A 140 16.09 12.71 12.04
C PRO A 140 16.66 12.84 10.63
N ALA A 141 17.82 12.23 10.35
CA ALA A 141 18.38 12.21 9.00
C ALA A 141 17.44 11.52 8.01
N GLY A 142 16.90 10.35 8.36
CA GLY A 142 15.93 9.63 7.52
C GLY A 142 14.63 10.40 7.28
N LEU A 143 14.09 11.04 8.31
CA LEU A 143 12.89 11.87 8.21
C LEU A 143 13.13 13.07 7.29
N LEU A 144 14.18 13.85 7.52
CA LEU A 144 14.45 15.07 6.75
C LEU A 144 14.82 14.77 5.29
N THR A 145 15.64 13.73 5.06
CA THR A 145 16.01 13.31 3.71
C THR A 145 14.81 12.80 2.93
N SER A 146 13.96 11.96 3.54
CA SER A 146 12.75 11.45 2.88
C SER A 146 11.73 12.56 2.59
N LEU A 147 11.48 13.49 3.52
CA LEU A 147 10.60 14.63 3.27
C LEU A 147 11.08 15.47 2.08
N LYS A 148 12.39 15.72 1.99
CA LYS A 148 13.00 16.50 0.89
C LYS A 148 12.96 15.74 -0.44
N LEU A 149 13.35 14.48 -0.44
CA LEU A 149 13.42 13.65 -1.66
C LEU A 149 12.02 13.33 -2.22
N THR A 150 11.01 13.20 -1.36
CA THR A 150 9.64 12.87 -1.79
C THR A 150 8.77 14.08 -2.11
N GLN A 151 9.18 15.31 -1.75
CA GLN A 151 8.36 16.52 -1.92
C GLN A 151 7.86 16.73 -3.35
N ASN A 152 8.68 16.37 -4.35
CA ASN A 152 8.37 16.54 -5.78
C ASN A 152 8.44 15.21 -6.56
N ALA A 153 8.58 14.08 -5.87
CA ALA A 153 8.66 12.79 -6.53
C ALA A 153 7.25 12.20 -6.72
N ARG A 154 6.98 11.65 -7.91
CA ARG A 154 5.84 10.75 -8.12
C ARG A 154 6.19 9.43 -7.44
N LEU A 155 5.42 9.07 -6.43
CA LEU A 155 5.60 7.89 -5.61
C LEU A 155 4.24 7.31 -5.27
N THR A 156 3.80 6.39 -6.12
CA THR A 156 2.54 5.67 -5.90
C THR A 156 2.66 4.73 -4.71
N ASN A 157 1.53 4.32 -4.11
CA ASN A 157 1.52 3.31 -3.06
C ASN A 157 2.26 2.01 -3.46
N GLY A 158 2.09 1.54 -4.70
CA GLY A 158 2.76 0.33 -5.17
C GLY A 158 4.28 0.50 -5.27
N GLN A 159 4.75 1.65 -5.75
CA GLN A 159 6.17 1.96 -5.80
C GLN A 159 6.77 2.07 -4.39
N ALA A 160 6.10 2.78 -3.48
CA ALA A 160 6.52 2.90 -2.09
C ALA A 160 6.61 1.53 -1.40
N ALA A 161 5.56 0.71 -1.52
CA ALA A 161 5.52 -0.62 -0.94
C ALA A 161 6.64 -1.52 -1.48
N LEU A 162 6.91 -1.51 -2.80
CA LEU A 162 7.98 -2.33 -3.36
C LEU A 162 9.37 -1.82 -2.96
N ILE A 163 9.59 -0.50 -2.91
CA ILE A 163 10.84 0.08 -2.41
C ILE A 163 11.06 -0.34 -0.95
N ASN A 164 10.06 -0.17 -0.10
CA ASN A 164 10.14 -0.56 1.32
C ASN A 164 10.44 -2.05 1.48
N PHE A 165 9.73 -2.91 0.74
CA PHE A 165 10.01 -4.35 0.68
C PHE A 165 11.46 -4.62 0.28
N SER A 166 11.96 -3.98 -0.78
CA SER A 166 13.33 -4.20 -1.26
C SER A 166 14.42 -3.82 -0.25
N GLY A 167 14.14 -2.87 0.64
CA GLY A 167 15.05 -2.52 1.73
C GLY A 167 15.12 -3.63 2.78
N TYR A 168 13.96 -4.13 3.23
CA TYR A 168 13.92 -5.27 4.16
C TYR A 168 14.50 -6.53 3.53
N TRP A 169 14.08 -6.83 2.30
CA TRP A 169 14.53 -7.99 1.53
C TRP A 169 16.04 -7.95 1.27
N GLY A 170 16.56 -6.80 0.82
CA GLY A 170 17.98 -6.61 0.61
C GLY A 170 18.78 -6.74 1.91
N THR A 171 18.26 -6.26 3.03
CA THR A 171 18.89 -6.44 4.35
C THR A 171 18.96 -7.91 4.74
N TRP A 172 17.87 -8.67 4.55
CA TRP A 172 17.84 -10.11 4.81
C TRP A 172 18.80 -10.88 3.88
N GLN A 173 18.82 -10.55 2.58
CA GLN A 173 19.77 -11.13 1.63
C GLN A 173 21.22 -10.81 2.02
N GLY A 174 21.50 -9.56 2.36
CA GLY A 174 22.82 -9.14 2.83
C GLY A 174 23.27 -9.88 4.09
N TYR A 175 22.36 -10.16 5.02
CA TYR A 175 22.63 -10.98 6.19
C TYR A 175 23.01 -12.41 5.80
N GLY A 176 22.13 -13.09 5.06
CA GLY A 176 22.34 -14.49 4.71
C GLY A 176 23.60 -14.72 3.86
N TRP A 177 23.84 -13.87 2.86
CA TRP A 177 25.08 -13.96 2.07
C TRP A 177 26.34 -13.66 2.88
N SER A 178 26.24 -12.84 3.94
CA SER A 178 27.40 -12.61 4.81
C SER A 178 27.75 -13.83 5.65
N ILE A 179 26.74 -14.56 6.16
CA ILE A 179 26.95 -15.84 6.86
C ILE A 179 27.67 -16.82 5.91
N LEU A 180 27.18 -16.96 4.68
CA LEU A 180 27.76 -17.90 3.71
C LEU A 180 29.19 -17.55 3.26
N LEU A 181 29.52 -16.26 3.22
CA LEU A 181 30.82 -15.78 2.72
C LEU A 181 31.85 -15.60 3.84
N ASP A 182 31.43 -15.39 5.08
CA ASP A 182 32.31 -15.20 6.23
C ASP A 182 32.17 -16.32 7.26
N LYS A 183 33.10 -17.26 7.17
CA LYS A 183 33.16 -18.43 8.06
C LYS A 183 33.60 -18.11 9.49
N ASN A 184 33.99 -16.86 9.79
CA ASN A 184 34.47 -16.49 11.11
C ASN A 184 33.39 -15.81 11.97
N ASP A 185 32.17 -15.67 11.46
CA ASP A 185 31.06 -14.99 12.12
C ASP A 185 31.43 -13.58 12.63
N ASP A 186 32.22 -12.83 11.85
CA ASP A 186 32.62 -11.49 12.24
C ASP A 186 31.39 -10.56 12.23
N GLU A 187 31.05 -10.02 13.42
CA GLU A 187 29.89 -9.13 13.59
C GLU A 187 29.94 -7.96 12.60
N LYS A 188 31.14 -7.42 12.31
CA LYS A 188 31.28 -6.31 11.36
C LYS A 188 30.97 -6.72 9.94
N THR A 189 31.34 -7.92 9.53
CA THR A 189 31.00 -8.45 8.21
C THR A 189 29.50 -8.67 8.08
N LEU A 190 28.84 -9.25 9.09
CA LEU A 190 27.38 -9.42 9.13
C LEU A 190 26.62 -8.07 9.08
N ILE A 191 27.03 -7.10 9.92
CA ILE A 191 26.43 -5.76 9.92
C ILE A 191 26.72 -5.04 8.59
N GLY A 192 27.93 -5.16 8.07
CA GLY A 192 28.33 -4.56 6.80
C GLY A 192 27.48 -5.08 5.64
N GLY A 193 27.29 -6.40 5.56
CA GLY A 193 26.49 -7.01 4.51
C GLY A 193 25.00 -6.72 4.61
N THR A 194 24.41 -6.69 5.82
CA THR A 194 23.01 -6.27 6.00
C THR A 194 22.76 -4.84 5.52
N ILE A 195 23.68 -3.91 5.82
CA ILE A 195 23.61 -2.52 5.36
C ILE A 195 23.77 -2.46 3.83
N ALA A 196 24.80 -3.12 3.31
CA ALA A 196 25.10 -3.11 1.88
C ALA A 196 23.94 -3.70 1.06
N GLY A 197 23.44 -4.87 1.44
CA GLY A 197 22.35 -5.55 0.76
C GLY A 197 21.07 -4.71 0.75
N GLY A 198 20.70 -4.11 1.88
CA GLY A 198 19.50 -3.29 1.96
C GLY A 198 19.59 -1.97 1.19
N LEU A 199 20.73 -1.28 1.23
CA LEU A 199 20.97 -0.08 0.42
C LEU A 199 20.97 -0.40 -1.09
N LEU A 200 21.58 -1.51 -1.49
CA LEU A 200 21.56 -1.98 -2.88
C LEU A 200 20.14 -2.31 -3.33
N GLY A 201 19.35 -3.00 -2.50
CA GLY A 201 17.94 -3.31 -2.76
C GLY A 201 17.10 -2.04 -2.98
N LEU A 202 17.23 -1.07 -2.07
CA LEU A 202 16.56 0.23 -2.18
C LEU A 202 16.96 0.98 -3.45
N ALA A 203 18.25 1.05 -3.75
CA ALA A 203 18.78 1.79 -4.89
C ALA A 203 18.33 1.16 -6.22
N ALA A 204 18.46 -0.17 -6.36
CA ALA A 204 18.08 -0.91 -7.55
C ALA A 204 16.58 -0.77 -7.82
N THR A 205 15.75 -0.97 -6.80
CA THR A 205 14.28 -0.88 -6.92
C THR A 205 13.84 0.56 -7.19
N SER A 206 14.44 1.56 -6.53
CA SER A 206 14.15 2.97 -6.81
C SER A 206 14.51 3.38 -8.24
N ALA A 207 15.56 2.79 -8.82
CA ALA A 207 15.93 3.03 -10.21
C ALA A 207 14.96 2.36 -11.18
N LEU A 208 14.51 1.14 -10.86
CA LEU A 208 13.60 0.35 -11.69
C LEU A 208 12.18 0.94 -11.69
N THR A 209 11.65 1.29 -10.52
CA THR A 209 10.27 1.81 -10.37
C THR A 209 10.05 3.17 -11.00
N LYS A 210 11.11 3.94 -11.31
CA LYS A 210 11.00 5.18 -12.10
C LYS A 210 10.42 4.96 -13.50
N ARG A 211 10.53 3.75 -14.05
CA ARG A 211 10.11 3.41 -15.43
C ARG A 211 8.87 2.53 -15.49
N ILE A 212 8.41 2.03 -14.34
CA ILE A 212 7.33 1.05 -14.27
C ILE A 212 6.27 1.59 -13.31
N ASP A 213 5.04 1.68 -13.80
CA ASP A 213 3.89 1.98 -12.95
C ASP A 213 3.45 0.69 -12.28
N LEU A 214 3.65 0.59 -10.98
CA LEU A 214 3.30 -0.58 -10.20
C LEU A 214 2.06 -0.29 -9.38
N SER A 215 1.08 -1.18 -9.50
CA SER A 215 -0.06 -1.17 -8.59
C SER A 215 0.38 -1.68 -7.20
N LEU A 216 -0.45 -1.41 -6.19
CA LEU A 216 -0.22 -1.95 -4.86
C LEU A 216 -0.36 -3.49 -4.84
N GLY A 217 -1.16 -4.06 -5.74
CA GLY A 217 -1.29 -5.51 -5.89
C GLY A 217 -0.05 -6.16 -6.50
N ASP A 218 0.60 -5.51 -7.46
CA ASP A 218 1.88 -5.96 -8.02
C ASP A 218 2.94 -6.07 -6.92
N ALA A 219 3.11 -5.00 -6.13
CA ALA A 219 4.05 -4.98 -5.02
C ALA A 219 3.74 -6.09 -3.99
N GLY A 220 2.45 -6.30 -3.69
CA GLY A 220 2.01 -7.37 -2.78
C GLY A 220 2.39 -8.76 -3.27
N ILE A 221 2.10 -9.09 -4.54
CA ILE A 221 2.40 -10.40 -5.11
C ILE A 221 3.91 -10.64 -5.24
N ILE A 222 4.69 -9.63 -5.61
CA ILE A 222 6.15 -9.73 -5.65
C ILE A 222 6.70 -10.06 -4.26
N ASN A 223 6.23 -9.35 -3.22
CA ASN A 223 6.61 -9.60 -1.83
C ASN A 223 6.25 -11.03 -1.41
N TYR A 224 4.99 -11.44 -1.61
CA TYR A 224 4.55 -12.80 -1.28
C TYR A 224 5.30 -13.87 -2.07
N GLY A 225 5.68 -13.59 -3.33
CA GLY A 225 6.53 -14.45 -4.13
C GLY A 225 7.89 -14.70 -3.48
N GLY A 226 8.51 -13.67 -2.93
CA GLY A 226 9.77 -13.80 -2.17
C GLY A 226 9.62 -14.65 -0.91
N LEU A 227 8.57 -14.40 -0.13
CA LEU A 227 8.30 -15.14 1.11
C LEU A 227 8.00 -16.63 0.84
N TRP A 228 7.11 -16.93 -0.12
CA TRP A 228 6.79 -18.31 -0.47
C TRP A 228 7.94 -19.01 -1.20
N GLY A 229 8.72 -18.30 -2.02
CA GLY A 229 9.93 -18.86 -2.63
C GLY A 229 10.96 -19.30 -1.58
N THR A 230 11.13 -18.50 -0.52
CA THR A 230 11.98 -18.81 0.64
C THR A 230 11.47 -20.04 1.38
N TRP A 231 10.19 -20.01 1.77
CA TRP A 231 9.56 -21.10 2.52
C TRP A 231 9.60 -22.43 1.76
N LEU A 232 9.25 -22.42 0.47
CA LEU A 232 9.23 -23.65 -0.33
C LEU A 232 10.63 -24.18 -0.61
N SER A 233 11.64 -23.31 -0.72
CA SER A 233 13.03 -23.75 -0.91
C SER A 233 13.64 -24.31 0.37
N LEU A 234 13.24 -23.78 1.55
CA LEU A 234 13.55 -24.41 2.84
C LEU A 234 12.97 -25.82 2.90
N CYS A 235 11.67 -25.96 2.59
CA CYS A 235 11.02 -27.27 2.56
C CYS A 235 11.72 -28.21 1.58
N ALA A 236 12.07 -27.72 0.38
CA ALA A 236 12.75 -28.51 -0.63
C ALA A 236 14.14 -28.98 -0.18
N GLY A 237 14.92 -28.11 0.49
CA GLY A 237 16.24 -28.47 1.01
C GLY A 237 16.16 -29.56 2.08
N ILE A 238 15.22 -29.44 3.02
CA ILE A 238 15.01 -30.47 4.06
C ILE A 238 14.55 -31.79 3.44
N VAL A 239 13.62 -31.76 2.49
CA VAL A 239 13.14 -32.97 1.78
C VAL A 239 14.22 -33.61 0.91
N ALA A 240 15.15 -32.80 0.40
CA ALA A 240 16.31 -33.28 -0.34
C ALA A 240 17.46 -33.72 0.56
N ASP A 241 17.28 -33.71 1.90
CA ASP A 241 18.27 -34.09 2.90
C ASP A 241 19.59 -33.30 2.75
N VAL A 242 19.47 -31.99 2.55
CA VAL A 242 20.62 -31.07 2.53
C VAL A 242 21.15 -30.94 3.96
N GLU A 243 22.18 -31.73 4.28
CA GLU A 243 22.80 -31.79 5.61
C GLU A 243 23.58 -30.52 5.99
N ASP A 244 24.11 -29.79 4.99
CA ASP A 244 24.97 -28.63 5.20
C ASP A 244 24.13 -27.36 5.37
N ASP A 245 24.25 -26.71 6.55
CA ASP A 245 23.49 -25.51 6.89
C ASP A 245 23.75 -24.34 5.93
N ASP A 246 24.98 -24.23 5.41
CA ASP A 246 25.35 -23.19 4.44
C ASP A 246 24.68 -23.46 3.08
N GLU A 247 24.67 -24.71 2.62
CA GLU A 247 23.95 -25.12 1.41
C GLU A 247 22.44 -24.88 1.54
N LEU A 248 21.85 -25.23 2.68
CA LEU A 248 20.43 -25.00 2.95
C LEU A 248 20.10 -23.51 2.97
N LEU A 249 20.89 -22.68 3.66
CA LEU A 249 20.71 -21.23 3.67
C LEU A 249 20.86 -20.63 2.26
N GLY A 250 21.85 -21.09 1.49
CA GLY A 250 22.04 -20.68 0.09
C GLY A 250 20.84 -21.00 -0.79
N LEU A 251 20.25 -22.19 -0.61
CA LEU A 251 19.03 -22.61 -1.30
C LEU A 251 17.83 -21.72 -0.92
N VAL A 252 17.67 -21.40 0.36
CA VAL A 252 16.59 -20.55 0.89
C VAL A 252 16.68 -19.12 0.34
N LEU A 253 17.88 -18.51 0.37
CA LEU A 253 18.13 -17.16 -0.17
C LEU A 253 17.85 -17.10 -1.67
N THR A 254 18.34 -18.09 -2.41
CA THR A 254 18.15 -18.19 -3.87
C THR A 254 16.68 -18.41 -4.22
N GLY A 255 16.02 -19.31 -3.48
CA GLY A 255 14.60 -19.61 -3.59
C GLY A 255 13.71 -18.39 -3.45
N GLY A 256 13.97 -17.57 -2.44
CA GLY A 256 13.26 -16.30 -2.25
C GLY A 256 13.44 -15.35 -3.43
N ASN A 257 14.67 -15.19 -3.94
CA ASN A 257 14.93 -14.33 -5.09
C ASN A 257 14.23 -14.83 -6.37
N LEU A 258 14.24 -16.15 -6.62
CA LEU A 258 13.53 -16.76 -7.74
C LEU A 258 12.02 -16.56 -7.62
N GLY A 259 11.45 -16.72 -6.43
CA GLY A 259 10.03 -16.50 -6.16
C GLY A 259 9.61 -15.05 -6.40
N ALA A 260 10.36 -14.08 -5.88
CA ALA A 260 10.11 -12.66 -6.11
C ALA A 260 10.25 -12.28 -7.60
N ALA A 261 11.29 -12.78 -8.27
CA ALA A 261 11.53 -12.51 -9.69
C ALA A 261 10.44 -13.11 -10.59
N ALA A 262 10.03 -14.36 -10.32
CA ALA A 262 8.94 -15.00 -11.04
C ALA A 262 7.64 -14.19 -10.90
N MET A 263 7.32 -13.75 -9.68
CA MET A 263 6.15 -12.92 -9.44
C MET A 263 6.25 -11.53 -10.07
N ALA A 264 7.43 -10.92 -10.14
CA ALA A 264 7.63 -9.65 -10.84
C ALA A 264 7.38 -9.76 -12.35
N VAL A 265 7.67 -10.90 -12.97
CA VAL A 265 7.38 -11.16 -14.39
C VAL A 265 5.90 -11.43 -14.63
N ILE A 266 5.22 -12.06 -13.66
CA ILE A 266 3.81 -12.45 -13.77
C ILE A 266 2.87 -11.30 -13.40
N SER A 267 3.20 -10.50 -12.39
CA SER A 267 2.26 -9.54 -11.79
C SER A 267 1.61 -8.59 -12.80
N PRO A 268 2.34 -7.97 -13.76
CA PRO A 268 1.75 -7.02 -14.70
C PRO A 268 0.72 -7.65 -15.64
N LYS A 269 0.71 -8.99 -15.76
CA LYS A 269 -0.20 -9.75 -16.63
C LYS A 269 -1.48 -10.19 -15.91
N THR A 270 -1.52 -10.08 -14.59
CA THR A 270 -2.58 -10.70 -13.77
C THR A 270 -3.56 -9.70 -13.17
N GLU A 271 -3.24 -8.40 -13.17
CA GLU A 271 -4.08 -7.31 -12.64
C GLU A 271 -4.76 -7.64 -11.31
N ILE A 272 -4.02 -8.23 -10.38
CA ILE A 272 -4.56 -8.63 -9.08
C ILE A 272 -4.57 -7.44 -8.12
N SER A 273 -5.67 -7.20 -7.40
CA SER A 273 -5.68 -6.18 -6.33
C SER A 273 -4.89 -6.64 -5.10
N LEU A 274 -4.42 -5.68 -4.28
CA LEU A 274 -3.75 -6.01 -3.00
C LEU A 274 -4.64 -6.90 -2.12
N ALA A 275 -5.93 -6.59 -2.00
CA ALA A 275 -6.85 -7.36 -1.15
C ALA A 275 -6.92 -8.83 -1.59
N ARG A 276 -7.02 -9.07 -2.91
CA ARG A 276 -7.00 -10.42 -3.45
C ARG A 276 -5.66 -11.11 -3.22
N ALA A 277 -4.53 -10.43 -3.47
CA ALA A 277 -3.20 -10.98 -3.18
C ALA A 277 -3.05 -11.39 -1.71
N SER A 278 -3.51 -10.56 -0.77
CA SER A 278 -3.47 -10.86 0.66
C SER A 278 -4.38 -12.04 1.05
N LEU A 279 -5.56 -12.18 0.43
CA LEU A 279 -6.44 -13.33 0.65
C LEU A 279 -5.81 -14.64 0.14
N ILE A 280 -5.14 -14.60 -1.01
CA ILE A 280 -4.38 -15.74 -1.53
C ILE A 280 -3.28 -16.13 -0.53
N ASN A 281 -2.47 -15.16 -0.11
CA ASN A 281 -1.39 -15.40 0.87
C ASN A 281 -1.93 -15.97 2.19
N LEU A 282 -3.01 -15.40 2.73
CA LEU A 282 -3.67 -15.88 3.94
C LEU A 282 -4.17 -17.32 3.79
N SER A 283 -4.71 -17.68 2.62
CA SER A 283 -5.17 -19.04 2.34
C SER A 283 -4.00 -20.04 2.36
N GLY A 284 -2.82 -19.64 1.86
CA GLY A 284 -1.58 -20.40 2.01
C GLY A 284 -1.20 -20.63 3.47
N ILE A 285 -1.20 -19.57 4.29
CA ILE A 285 -0.91 -19.67 5.74
C ILE A 285 -1.89 -20.63 6.43
N VAL A 286 -3.19 -20.51 6.16
CA VAL A 286 -4.21 -21.41 6.70
C VAL A 286 -3.94 -22.85 6.27
N GLY A 287 -3.57 -23.08 5.01
CA GLY A 287 -3.17 -24.38 4.50
C GLY A 287 -1.99 -24.98 5.26
N THR A 288 -0.94 -24.20 5.53
CA THR A 288 0.20 -24.62 6.34
C THR A 288 -0.22 -24.96 7.77
N ILE A 289 -1.07 -24.14 8.41
CA ILE A 289 -1.57 -24.39 9.78
C ILE A 289 -2.36 -25.70 9.85
N VAL A 290 -3.24 -25.96 8.88
CA VAL A 290 -4.01 -27.20 8.81
C VAL A 290 -3.07 -28.40 8.64
N ALA A 291 -2.06 -28.29 7.77
CA ALA A 291 -1.03 -29.32 7.62
C ALA A 291 -0.22 -29.54 8.90
N SER A 292 0.15 -28.48 9.63
CA SER A 292 0.80 -28.60 10.94
C SER A 292 -0.08 -29.34 11.95
N GLY A 293 -1.39 -29.05 11.96
CA GLY A 293 -2.35 -29.77 12.80
C GLY A 293 -2.44 -31.27 12.46
N LEU A 294 -2.38 -31.61 11.16
CA LEU A 294 -2.33 -32.99 10.71
C LEU A 294 -1.06 -33.70 11.20
N LEU A 295 0.10 -33.03 11.16
CA LEU A 295 1.36 -33.57 11.64
C LEU A 295 1.36 -33.91 13.13
N LEU A 296 0.66 -33.13 13.96
CA LEU A 296 0.50 -33.44 15.38
C LEU A 296 -0.30 -34.73 15.62
N ILE A 297 -1.19 -35.09 14.68
CA ILE A 297 -2.02 -36.29 14.75
C ILE A 297 -1.26 -37.50 14.19
N THR A 298 -0.62 -37.33 13.04
CA THR A 298 0.06 -38.42 12.34
C THR A 298 1.44 -38.74 12.92
N GLN A 299 2.09 -37.75 13.54
CA GLN A 299 3.43 -37.85 14.15
C GLN A 299 4.40 -38.62 13.25
N PRO A 300 4.74 -38.09 12.05
CA PRO A 300 5.68 -38.77 11.17
C PRO A 300 7.02 -38.98 11.88
N ASP A 301 7.66 -40.10 11.58
CA ASP A 301 8.92 -40.50 12.21
C ASP A 301 10.12 -39.67 11.73
N ASP A 302 10.02 -39.04 10.55
CA ASP A 302 11.07 -38.28 9.89
C ASP A 302 10.66 -36.83 9.57
N ALA A 303 11.65 -35.93 9.49
CA ALA A 303 11.44 -34.50 9.28
C ALA A 303 11.02 -34.23 7.82
N GLU A 304 11.56 -34.99 6.88
CA GLU A 304 11.34 -34.87 5.45
C GLU A 304 9.85 -35.02 5.13
N SER A 305 9.23 -36.08 5.63
CA SER A 305 7.78 -36.31 5.54
C SER A 305 6.98 -35.17 6.15
N ALA A 306 7.44 -34.63 7.30
CA ALA A 306 6.78 -33.48 7.92
C ALA A 306 6.82 -32.24 7.01
N PHE A 307 7.98 -31.92 6.43
CA PHE A 307 8.14 -30.76 5.55
C PHE A 307 7.43 -30.94 4.20
N VAL A 308 7.34 -32.16 3.65
CA VAL A 308 6.48 -32.46 2.48
C VAL A 308 5.04 -32.09 2.77
N VAL A 309 4.50 -32.54 3.92
CA VAL A 309 3.11 -32.28 4.30
C VAL A 309 2.87 -30.79 4.53
N LEU A 310 3.79 -30.08 5.19
CA LEU A 310 3.69 -28.63 5.38
C LEU A 310 3.71 -27.86 4.04
N ALA A 311 4.65 -28.19 3.15
CA ALA A 311 4.76 -27.57 1.84
C ALA A 311 3.50 -27.82 1.01
N ALA A 312 3.01 -29.06 0.97
CA ALA A 312 1.79 -29.44 0.28
C ALA A 312 0.57 -28.66 0.83
N GLY A 313 0.45 -28.54 2.16
CA GLY A 313 -0.60 -27.77 2.81
C GLY A 313 -0.60 -26.30 2.37
N GLY A 314 0.57 -25.66 2.40
CA GLY A 314 0.75 -24.28 1.96
C GLY A 314 0.39 -24.07 0.49
N ILE A 315 0.90 -24.94 -0.40
CA ILE A 315 0.62 -24.88 -1.85
C ILE A 315 -0.88 -25.07 -2.14
N LEU A 316 -1.52 -26.07 -1.52
CA LEU A 316 -2.96 -26.31 -1.67
C LEU A 316 -3.78 -25.13 -1.14
N GLY A 317 -3.36 -24.53 -0.03
CA GLY A 317 -3.97 -23.32 0.53
C GLY A 317 -3.89 -22.13 -0.44
N LEU A 318 -2.71 -21.87 -1.01
CA LEU A 318 -2.52 -20.84 -2.03
C LEU A 318 -3.39 -21.08 -3.27
N ALA A 319 -3.40 -22.31 -3.79
CA ALA A 319 -4.19 -22.68 -4.95
C ALA A 319 -5.70 -22.49 -4.69
N ALA A 320 -6.19 -22.95 -3.53
CA ALA A 320 -7.57 -22.76 -3.12
C ALA A 320 -7.94 -21.27 -2.97
N GLY A 321 -7.04 -20.45 -2.39
CA GLY A 321 -7.20 -19.00 -2.31
C GLY A 321 -7.25 -18.34 -3.70
N GLY A 322 -6.36 -18.76 -4.60
CA GLY A 322 -6.29 -18.27 -5.98
C GLY A 322 -7.56 -18.55 -6.77
N LEU A 323 -8.09 -19.77 -6.64
CA LEU A 323 -9.32 -20.20 -7.30
C LEU A 323 -10.57 -19.53 -6.69
N SER A 324 -10.68 -19.50 -5.36
CA SER A 324 -11.85 -18.94 -4.66
C SER A 324 -11.99 -17.43 -4.80
N THR A 325 -10.90 -16.71 -5.05
CA THR A 325 -10.89 -15.26 -5.24
C THR A 325 -10.99 -14.83 -6.70
N GLN A 326 -11.18 -15.76 -7.64
CA GLN A 326 -11.42 -15.40 -9.05
C GLN A 326 -12.66 -14.50 -9.15
N GLY A 327 -12.48 -13.32 -9.74
CA GLY A 327 -13.56 -12.32 -9.88
C GLY A 327 -13.78 -11.40 -8.68
N PHE A 328 -12.95 -11.49 -7.63
CA PHE A 328 -13.01 -10.53 -6.50
C PHE A 328 -12.84 -9.08 -6.98
N ASP A 329 -11.88 -8.86 -7.89
CA ASP A 329 -11.52 -7.52 -8.39
C ASP A 329 -12.61 -6.90 -9.29
N ALA A 330 -13.35 -7.72 -10.03
CA ALA A 330 -14.42 -7.26 -10.92
C ALA A 330 -15.58 -6.60 -10.16
N LYS A 331 -15.88 -7.08 -8.95
CA LYS A 331 -16.96 -6.53 -8.11
C LYS A 331 -16.61 -5.15 -7.57
N SER A 332 -15.36 -4.92 -7.19
CA SER A 332 -14.90 -3.62 -6.67
C SER A 332 -14.94 -2.53 -7.74
N ALA A 333 -14.60 -2.85 -8.99
CA ALA A 333 -14.74 -1.93 -10.11
C ALA A 333 -16.21 -1.53 -10.34
N SER A 334 -17.13 -2.50 -10.32
CA SER A 334 -18.57 -2.23 -10.45
C SER A 334 -19.11 -1.38 -9.30
N GLN A 335 -18.74 -1.71 -8.05
CA GLN A 335 -19.26 -1.01 -6.87
C GLN A 335 -18.76 0.43 -6.79
N LYS A 336 -17.52 0.71 -7.21
CA LYS A 336 -17.02 2.09 -7.31
C LYS A 336 -17.87 2.92 -8.27
N SER A 337 -18.23 2.37 -9.43
CA SER A 337 -19.12 3.05 -10.39
C SER A 337 -20.55 3.25 -9.85
N SER A 338 -21.06 2.31 -9.06
CA SER A 338 -22.41 2.40 -8.47
C SER A 338 -22.47 3.36 -7.29
N HIS A 339 -21.44 3.40 -6.44
CA HIS A 339 -21.39 4.31 -5.31
C HIS A 339 -21.18 5.75 -5.76
N GLU A 340 -20.42 5.95 -6.84
CA GLU A 340 -20.33 7.23 -7.54
C GLU A 340 -21.72 7.62 -8.06
N LYS A 341 -22.43 6.75 -8.79
CA LYS A 341 -23.81 7.00 -9.25
C LYS A 341 -24.83 7.24 -8.11
N LEU A 342 -24.70 6.56 -6.97
CA LEU A 342 -25.58 6.72 -5.81
C LEU A 342 -25.26 7.97 -4.97
N SER A 343 -24.00 8.39 -4.90
CA SER A 343 -23.63 9.68 -4.29
C SER A 343 -24.14 10.85 -5.11
N TRP A 344 -24.26 10.70 -6.44
CA TRP A 344 -24.91 11.69 -7.30
C TRP A 344 -26.44 11.71 -7.12
N SER A 345 -27.08 10.58 -6.81
CA SER A 345 -28.53 10.46 -6.69
C SER A 345 -29.13 10.94 -5.35
N LYS A 346 -28.32 11.17 -4.31
CA LYS A 346 -28.78 11.56 -2.96
C LYS A 346 -28.28 12.94 -2.50
N ASN A 347 -28.23 13.92 -3.41
CA ASN A 347 -28.22 15.32 -3.02
C ASN A 347 -29.63 15.92 -3.15
N PRO A 348 -30.49 15.85 -2.12
CA PRO A 348 -31.47 16.90 -1.93
C PRO A 348 -30.70 18.16 -1.51
N VAL A 349 -30.72 19.15 -2.38
CA VAL A 349 -30.25 20.52 -2.17
C VAL A 349 -30.70 21.04 -0.79
N PHE A 350 -29.78 21.67 -0.06
CA PHE A 350 -29.99 22.51 1.13
C PHE A 350 -30.61 21.85 2.39
N SER A 351 -29.84 21.80 3.47
CA SER A 351 -30.34 22.21 4.78
C SER A 351 -29.35 23.14 5.46
N ASP A 352 -29.74 24.41 5.50
CA ASP A 352 -29.20 25.48 6.31
C ASP A 352 -29.00 25.12 7.80
N ARG A 353 -28.02 25.80 8.39
CA ARG A 353 -27.88 26.15 9.82
C ARG A 353 -27.74 25.00 10.82
N TYR A 354 -26.55 24.87 11.41
CA TYR A 354 -26.36 25.23 12.81
C TYR A 354 -24.89 25.57 13.12
N ASN A 355 -24.77 26.65 13.88
CA ASN A 355 -23.56 27.25 14.42
C ASN A 355 -23.06 26.45 15.64
N SER A 356 -21.81 26.74 16.03
CA SER A 356 -21.32 26.86 17.42
C SER A 356 -20.94 25.61 18.24
N ILE A 357 -19.69 25.67 18.72
CA ILE A 357 -19.20 25.23 20.05
C ILE A 357 -19.19 23.73 20.34
N VAL A 358 -18.00 23.14 20.26
CA VAL A 358 -17.48 22.25 21.32
C VAL A 358 -15.97 22.52 21.47
N SER A 359 -15.61 23.32 22.48
CA SER A 359 -14.31 23.21 23.14
C SER A 359 -14.32 21.90 23.92
N VAL A 360 -13.53 20.91 23.49
CA VAL A 360 -13.29 19.70 24.29
C VAL A 360 -12.16 20.01 25.26
N ASP A 361 -12.55 20.16 26.52
CA ASP A 361 -11.69 20.15 27.70
C ASP A 361 -10.96 18.80 27.79
N MET A 362 -9.63 18.80 27.64
CA MET A 362 -8.76 17.65 27.87
C MET A 362 -8.25 17.63 29.31
N SER A 363 -9.15 17.60 30.28
CA SER A 363 -8.79 17.29 31.66
C SER A 363 -9.74 16.24 32.23
N ASN A 364 -9.15 15.17 32.77
CA ASN A 364 -9.76 14.03 33.47
C ASN A 364 -10.29 12.85 32.64
N HIS A 365 -9.37 11.97 32.23
CA HIS A 365 -9.55 10.53 32.44
C HIS A 365 -8.19 9.84 32.67
N LEU A 366 -7.75 9.85 33.93
CA LEU A 366 -6.72 8.93 34.43
C LEU A 366 -7.33 7.54 34.57
N ILE A 367 -7.11 6.69 33.57
CA ILE A 367 -7.30 5.24 33.70
C ILE A 367 -6.15 4.72 34.56
N ARG A 368 -6.46 4.29 35.79
CA ARG A 368 -5.56 3.49 36.63
C ARG A 368 -5.30 2.17 35.90
N MET A 369 -4.13 2.04 35.27
CA MET A 369 -3.63 0.75 34.77
C MET A 369 -3.15 -0.11 35.93
N ASN A 370 -3.61 -1.35 35.95
CA ASN A 370 -3.23 -2.39 36.90
C ASN A 370 -1.74 -2.76 36.71
N PRO A 371 -0.89 -2.69 37.76
CA PRO A 371 0.54 -3.00 37.66
C PRO A 371 0.85 -4.47 37.26
N HIS A 372 -0.13 -5.37 37.33
CA HIS A 372 0.03 -6.74 36.82
C HIS A 372 -0.08 -6.87 35.29
N ALA A 373 -0.70 -5.91 34.58
CA ALA A 373 -0.79 -5.93 33.12
C ALA A 373 0.54 -5.56 32.43
N LEU A 374 1.40 -4.78 33.11
CA LEU A 374 2.72 -4.37 32.61
C LEU A 374 3.78 -5.49 32.63
N LYS A 375 3.58 -6.55 33.44
CA LYS A 375 4.48 -7.72 33.46
C LYS A 375 4.17 -8.74 32.36
N ILE A 376 2.97 -8.71 31.78
CA ILE A 376 2.56 -9.62 30.71
C ILE A 376 2.93 -9.02 29.34
N SER A 377 2.86 -7.69 29.19
CA SER A 377 3.28 -7.04 27.93
C SER A 377 4.81 -7.08 27.73
N SER A 378 5.63 -7.07 28.78
CA SER A 378 7.10 -7.15 28.62
C SER A 378 7.57 -8.53 28.14
N LYS A 379 6.91 -9.62 28.56
CA LYS A 379 7.19 -10.97 28.04
C LYS A 379 6.68 -11.17 26.62
N TRP A 380 5.55 -10.56 26.25
CA TRP A 380 5.02 -10.61 24.89
C TRP A 380 5.84 -9.77 23.90
N VAL A 381 6.39 -8.64 24.35
CA VAL A 381 7.32 -7.80 23.57
C VAL A 381 8.71 -8.46 23.47
N GLN A 382 9.20 -9.15 24.51
CA GLN A 382 10.44 -9.94 24.42
C GLN A 382 10.30 -11.16 23.50
N ALA A 383 9.14 -11.83 23.50
CA ALA A 383 8.88 -12.95 22.58
C ALA A 383 8.79 -12.48 21.10
N ASN A 384 8.24 -11.30 20.84
CA ASN A 384 8.18 -10.74 19.48
C ASN A 384 9.47 -10.04 19.01
N LEU A 385 10.34 -9.62 19.92
CA LEU A 385 11.68 -9.13 19.55
C LEU A 385 12.64 -10.28 19.22
N LEU A 386 12.41 -11.48 19.76
CA LEU A 386 13.16 -12.68 19.41
C LEU A 386 12.63 -13.38 18.14
N SER A 387 11.36 -13.22 17.77
CA SER A 387 10.83 -13.72 16.49
C SER A 387 11.18 -12.84 15.28
N ILE A 388 11.88 -11.72 15.49
CA ILE A 388 12.49 -10.88 14.45
C ILE A 388 14.00 -11.23 14.30
N GLN A 389 14.50 -12.24 15.01
CA GLN A 389 15.86 -12.78 14.84
C GLN A 389 15.92 -14.10 14.04
N PHE A 390 14.96 -14.36 13.16
CA PHE A 390 15.10 -15.36 12.10
C PHE A 390 14.70 -14.76 10.75
#